data_AF-A0A931DHN5-F1
#
_entry.id   AF-A0A931DHN5-F1
#
_cell.length_a   1.000
_cell.length_b   1.000
_cell.length_c   1.000
_cell.angle_alpha   90.00
_cell.angle_beta   90.00
_cell.angle_gamma   90.00
#
_symmetry.space_group_name_H-M   'P 1'
#
loop_
_entity.id
_entity.type
_entity.pdbx_description
1 polymer ?
#
loop_
_entity_poly.entity_id
_entity_poly.type
_entity_poly.pdbx_seq_one_letter_code
_entity_poly.pdbx_strand_id
1 'polypeptide(L)'
;MALRAGVEAGVLAGALRARPGIGRVDVDGGFLRIAVACPGELAADIVAEGERYGCGEVRPFSWPDRPRTFDNPGFRVRYAYARAAAVGRRARDVGVRPGRPDGLERREELALLALLGELPGRARQGALPRYLVRLADGFHDVYERCPALPQGGEKPGAVHAARVTLAEAARVALSNGLKLIGETPRERL
;
A
#
# COMPACT_ATOMS: atom_id res chain seq x y z
N MET A 1 -0.56 -25.61 6.90
CA MET A 1 -0.10 -25.70 5.48
C MET A 1 0.79 -24.48 5.21
N ALA A 2 1.91 -24.30 5.93
CA ALA A 2 3.23 -24.94 5.77
C ALA A 2 3.89 -24.61 4.41
N LEU A 3 5.00 -23.85 4.49
CA LEU A 3 5.77 -23.22 3.41
C LEU A 3 6.18 -24.22 2.32
N ARG A 4 5.83 -23.91 1.07
CA ARG A 4 6.18 -24.71 -0.13
C ARG A 4 7.64 -24.57 -0.60
N ALA A 5 8.56 -24.13 0.27
CA ALA A 5 9.96 -23.86 -0.10
C ALA A 5 11.01 -24.70 0.66
N GLY A 6 10.64 -25.50 1.65
CA GLY A 6 11.59 -26.38 2.35
C GLY A 6 12.72 -25.67 3.11
N VAL A 7 12.69 -24.34 3.24
CA VAL A 7 13.68 -23.58 3.99
C VAL A 7 13.27 -23.49 5.45
N GLU A 8 14.12 -23.93 6.36
CA GLU A 8 13.89 -23.82 7.80
C GLU A 8 13.73 -22.36 8.22
N ALA A 9 12.76 -22.10 9.11
CA ALA A 9 12.48 -20.76 9.61
C ALA A 9 13.71 -20.09 10.24
N GLY A 10 14.61 -20.86 10.87
CA GLY A 10 15.86 -20.34 11.44
C GLY A 10 16.83 -19.77 10.39
N VAL A 11 16.94 -20.42 9.23
CA VAL A 11 17.79 -19.96 8.11
C VAL A 11 17.24 -18.67 7.51
N LEU A 12 15.93 -18.62 7.27
CA LEU A 12 15.24 -17.40 6.82
C LEU A 12 15.39 -16.28 7.84
N ALA A 13 15.25 -16.57 9.14
CA ALA A 13 15.40 -15.57 10.20
C ALA A 13 16.82 -15.00 10.24
N GLY A 14 17.85 -15.84 10.08
CA GLY A 14 19.25 -15.39 10.00
C GLY A 14 19.49 -14.45 8.81
N ALA A 15 19.03 -14.84 7.62
CA ALA A 15 19.15 -14.02 6.42
C ALA A 15 18.39 -12.68 6.53
N LEU A 16 17.24 -12.68 7.19
CA LEU A 16 16.43 -11.46 7.41
C LEU A 16 17.06 -10.53 8.44
N ARG A 17 17.65 -11.04 9.54
CA ARG A 17 18.35 -10.19 10.52
C ARG A 17 19.56 -9.45 9.93
N ALA A 18 20.17 -9.99 8.88
CA ALA A 18 21.28 -9.35 8.18
C ALA A 18 20.85 -8.23 7.22
N ARG A 19 19.53 -8.03 7.00
CA ARG A 19 19.04 -7.01 6.08
C ARG A 19 18.87 -5.65 6.78
N PRO A 20 19.37 -4.56 6.19
CA PRO A 20 19.08 -3.21 6.66
C PRO A 20 17.57 -2.96 6.77
N GLY A 21 17.15 -2.25 7.82
CA GLY A 21 15.73 -1.92 8.09
C GLY A 21 14.97 -2.93 8.96
N ILE A 22 15.46 -4.17 9.11
CA ILE A 22 14.86 -5.16 9.98
C ILE A 22 15.40 -5.00 11.41
N GLY A 23 14.55 -4.50 12.32
CA GLY A 23 14.90 -4.26 13.72
C GLY A 23 14.84 -5.50 14.60
N ARG A 24 13.94 -6.45 14.31
CA ARG A 24 13.85 -7.73 15.05
C ARG A 24 13.28 -8.83 14.17
N VAL A 25 13.75 -10.06 14.37
CA VAL A 25 13.12 -11.26 13.81
C VAL A 25 12.96 -12.29 14.91
N ASP A 26 11.73 -12.69 15.20
CA ASP A 26 11.38 -13.78 16.11
C ASP A 26 10.84 -14.97 15.32
N VAL A 27 11.16 -16.17 15.78
CA VAL A 27 10.62 -17.42 15.24
C VAL A 27 9.66 -17.99 16.28
N ASP A 28 8.39 -18.17 15.90
CA ASP A 28 7.35 -18.69 16.79
C ASP A 28 6.49 -19.71 16.03
N GLY A 29 6.46 -20.96 16.50
CA GLY A 29 5.63 -22.02 15.92
C GLY A 29 5.83 -22.28 14.41
N GLY A 30 7.00 -21.98 13.85
CA GLY A 30 7.29 -22.08 12.41
C GLY A 30 6.92 -20.84 11.58
N PHE A 31 6.48 -19.76 12.24
CA PHE A 31 6.25 -18.44 11.63
C PHE A 31 7.36 -17.46 12.02
N LEU A 32 7.61 -16.48 11.14
CA LEU A 32 8.53 -15.38 11.39
C LEU A 32 7.74 -14.12 11.74
N ARG A 33 8.02 -13.53 12.89
CA ARG A 33 7.58 -12.17 13.24
C ARG A 33 8.75 -11.22 13.01
N ILE A 34 8.57 -10.27 12.10
CA ILE A 34 9.59 -9.30 11.71
C ILE A 34 9.15 -7.92 12.20
N ALA A 35 9.95 -7.27 13.03
CA ALA A 35 9.78 -5.87 13.35
C ALA A 35 10.70 -5.05 12.45
N VAL A 36 10.12 -4.05 11.79
CA VAL A 36 10.84 -3.08 10.96
C VAL A 36 10.95 -1.80 11.79
N ALA A 37 12.13 -1.20 11.86
CA ALA A 37 12.36 -0.04 12.72
C ALA A 37 11.58 1.20 12.23
N CYS A 38 11.47 1.36 10.92
CA CYS A 38 10.77 2.47 10.28
C CYS A 38 9.84 1.94 9.18
N PRO A 39 8.68 1.34 9.52
CA PRO A 39 7.79 0.72 8.53
C PRO A 39 7.28 1.72 7.49
N GLY A 40 7.26 3.01 7.82
CA GLY A 40 6.91 4.08 6.90
C GLY A 40 7.88 4.26 5.73
N GLU A 41 9.17 3.90 5.86
CA GLU A 41 10.16 4.04 4.77
C GLU A 41 9.72 3.31 3.50
N LEU A 42 9.01 2.18 3.64
CA LEU A 42 8.39 1.47 2.53
C LEU A 42 7.51 2.38 1.66
N ALA A 43 6.75 3.30 2.26
CA ALA A 43 5.95 4.23 1.48
C ALA A 43 6.83 5.18 0.64
N ALA A 44 7.94 5.67 1.20
CA ALA A 44 8.88 6.51 0.45
C ALA A 44 9.57 5.71 -0.68
N ASP A 45 9.96 4.46 -0.42
CA ASP A 45 10.57 3.58 -1.41
C ASP A 45 9.62 3.30 -2.59
N ILE A 46 8.34 3.02 -2.30
CA ILE A 46 7.31 2.82 -3.33
C ILE A 46 7.17 4.06 -4.21
N VAL A 47 7.13 5.25 -3.60
CA VAL A 47 7.04 6.52 -4.33
C VAL A 47 8.27 6.74 -5.20
N ALA A 48 9.46 6.42 -4.69
CA ALA A 48 10.73 6.55 -5.42
C ALA A 48 10.85 5.54 -6.58
N GLU A 49 10.39 4.31 -6.39
CA GLU A 49 10.34 3.28 -7.44
C GLU A 49 9.32 3.61 -8.53
N GLY A 50 8.19 4.21 -8.16
CA GLY A 50 7.14 4.65 -9.07
C GLY A 50 6.60 3.49 -9.92
N GLU A 51 6.67 3.62 -11.25
CA GLU A 51 6.13 2.62 -12.18
C GLU A 51 6.85 1.27 -12.14
N ARG A 52 8.06 1.22 -11.56
CA ARG A 52 8.82 -0.04 -11.39
C ARG A 52 8.37 -0.85 -10.17
N TYR A 53 7.57 -0.25 -9.28
CA TYR A 53 7.14 -0.94 -8.07
C TYR A 53 6.13 -2.05 -8.39
N GLY A 54 6.40 -3.27 -7.90
CA GLY A 54 5.44 -4.37 -7.98
C GLY A 54 5.24 -4.97 -9.37
N CYS A 55 6.22 -4.90 -10.27
CA CYS A 55 6.14 -5.49 -11.60
C CYS A 55 5.96 -7.03 -11.60
N GLY A 56 5.37 -7.54 -12.69
CA GLY A 56 5.21 -8.96 -12.98
C GLY A 56 4.41 -9.19 -14.25
N GLU A 57 4.16 -10.45 -14.59
CA GLU A 57 3.23 -10.83 -15.66
C GLU A 57 2.00 -11.47 -15.04
N VAL A 58 0.82 -10.90 -15.32
CA VAL A 58 -0.45 -11.40 -14.79
C VAL A 58 -1.42 -11.57 -15.95
N ARG A 59 -2.21 -12.64 -15.91
CA ARG A 59 -3.27 -12.86 -16.90
C ARG A 59 -4.24 -11.67 -16.88
N PRO A 60 -4.61 -11.10 -18.05
CA PRO A 60 -5.58 -10.01 -18.12
C PRO A 60 -6.88 -10.37 -17.39
N PHE A 61 -7.42 -9.38 -16.69
CA PHE A 61 -8.65 -9.49 -15.92
C PHE A 61 -9.33 -8.12 -15.88
N SER A 62 -10.66 -8.10 -15.94
CA SER A 62 -11.42 -6.86 -15.84
C SER A 62 -12.68 -7.06 -15.01
N TRP A 63 -13.00 -6.06 -14.18
CA TRP A 63 -14.29 -5.98 -13.50
C TRP A 63 -15.33 -5.24 -14.36
N PRO A 64 -16.63 -5.55 -14.20
CA PRO A 64 -17.68 -4.76 -14.83
C PRO A 64 -17.62 -3.28 -14.39
N ASP A 65 -17.92 -2.35 -15.29
CA ASP A 65 -17.93 -0.91 -14.96
C ASP A 65 -19.09 -0.50 -14.05
N ARG A 66 -20.20 -1.23 -14.11
CA ARG A 66 -21.41 -0.95 -13.33
C ARG A 66 -21.78 -2.12 -12.41
N PRO A 67 -22.47 -1.84 -11.29
CA PRO A 67 -22.82 -0.50 -10.78
C PRO A 67 -21.60 0.26 -10.25
N ARG A 68 -21.69 1.60 -10.20
CA ARG A 68 -20.66 2.47 -9.60
C ARG A 68 -20.93 2.66 -8.11
N THR A 69 -20.98 1.54 -7.39
CA THR A 69 -21.21 1.48 -5.94
C THR A 69 -20.12 0.67 -5.27
N PHE A 70 -19.97 0.83 -3.95
CA PHE A 70 -19.01 0.03 -3.17
C PHE A 70 -19.31 -1.47 -3.20
N ASP A 71 -20.48 -1.94 -3.63
CA ASP A 71 -20.71 -3.38 -3.81
C ASP A 71 -19.90 -3.95 -4.98
N ASN A 72 -19.62 -3.14 -6.00
CA ASN A 72 -18.78 -3.54 -7.13
C ASN A 72 -17.28 -3.49 -6.73
N PRO A 73 -16.55 -4.63 -6.71
CA PRO A 73 -15.13 -4.65 -6.37
C PRO A 73 -14.27 -3.81 -7.31
N GLY A 74 -14.58 -3.78 -8.61
CA GLY A 74 -13.87 -2.95 -9.57
C GLY A 74 -14.03 -1.46 -9.27
N PHE A 75 -15.24 -1.02 -8.93
CA PHE A 75 -15.48 0.36 -8.52
C PHE A 75 -14.71 0.69 -7.23
N ARG A 76 -14.71 -0.18 -6.22
CA ARG A 76 -13.94 0.03 -4.97
C ARG A 76 -12.47 0.31 -5.24
N VAL A 77 -11.85 -0.50 -6.11
CA VAL A 77 -10.42 -0.38 -6.48
C VAL A 77 -10.15 0.89 -7.27
N ARG A 78 -10.92 1.11 -8.35
CA ARG A 78 -10.75 2.32 -9.19
C ARG A 78 -10.96 3.58 -8.36
N TYR A 79 -11.96 3.58 -7.47
CA TYR A 79 -12.28 4.73 -6.63
C TYR A 79 -11.21 4.98 -5.56
N ALA A 80 -10.61 3.94 -4.98
CA ALA A 80 -9.43 4.08 -4.12
C ALA A 80 -8.29 4.79 -4.86
N TYR A 81 -7.98 4.38 -6.09
CA TYR A 81 -6.96 5.03 -6.92
C TYR A 81 -7.28 6.51 -7.18
N ALA A 82 -8.51 6.81 -7.62
CA ALA A 82 -8.93 8.19 -7.89
C ALA A 82 -8.87 9.07 -6.63
N ARG A 83 -9.25 8.51 -5.47
CA ARG A 83 -9.22 9.18 -4.16
C ARG A 83 -7.78 9.42 -3.70
N ALA A 84 -6.88 8.45 -3.85
CA ALA A 84 -5.45 8.62 -3.55
C ALA A 84 -4.81 9.72 -4.42
N ALA A 85 -5.13 9.74 -5.73
CA ALA A 85 -4.70 10.82 -6.62
C ALA A 85 -5.27 12.19 -6.20
N ALA A 86 -6.53 12.23 -5.77
CA ALA A 86 -7.15 13.46 -5.27
C ALA A 86 -6.51 13.98 -3.99
N VAL A 87 -6.10 13.12 -3.06
CA VAL A 87 -5.36 13.51 -1.84
C VAL A 87 -4.09 14.26 -2.21
N GLY A 88 -3.27 13.72 -3.12
CA GLY A 88 -2.04 14.38 -3.54
C GLY A 88 -2.26 15.75 -4.18
N ARG A 89 -3.35 15.93 -4.94
CA ARG A 89 -3.72 17.23 -5.50
C ARG A 89 -4.17 18.21 -4.40
N ARG A 90 -5.15 17.81 -3.59
CA ARG A 90 -5.74 18.67 -2.54
C ARG A 90 -4.74 19.04 -1.45
N ALA A 91 -3.80 18.16 -1.13
CA ALA A 91 -2.70 18.44 -0.20
C ALA A 91 -1.95 19.70 -0.63
N ARG A 92 -1.68 19.85 -1.93
CA ARG A 92 -0.97 21.02 -2.45
C ARG A 92 -1.75 22.31 -2.26
N ASP A 93 -3.07 22.26 -2.43
CA ASP A 93 -3.98 23.40 -2.30
C ASP A 93 -4.02 23.93 -0.85
N VAL A 94 -3.87 23.04 0.14
CA VAL A 94 -3.82 23.38 1.58
C VAL A 94 -2.40 23.51 2.14
N GLY A 95 -1.39 23.61 1.27
CA GLY A 95 0.00 23.84 1.66
C GLY A 95 0.72 22.63 2.25
N VAL A 96 0.12 21.43 2.19
CA VAL A 96 0.79 20.17 2.59
C VAL A 96 1.58 19.64 1.39
N ARG A 97 2.82 19.24 1.65
CA ARG A 97 3.68 18.52 0.69
C ARG A 97 3.95 17.12 1.22
N PRO A 98 4.16 16.11 0.35
CA PRO A 98 4.69 14.83 0.79
C PRO A 98 5.98 15.03 1.59
N GLY A 99 6.12 14.31 2.69
CA GLY A 99 7.28 14.42 3.59
C GLY A 99 7.81 13.07 4.01
N ARG A 100 8.69 13.05 5.02
CA ARG A 100 9.14 11.79 5.61
C ARG A 100 7.95 11.03 6.18
N PRO A 101 7.78 9.73 5.88
CA PRO A 101 6.68 8.90 6.37
C PRO A 101 6.89 8.45 7.83
N ASP A 102 7.35 9.36 8.68
CA ASP A 102 7.61 9.11 10.10
C ASP A 102 6.31 9.19 10.91
N GLY A 103 6.22 8.45 12.01
CA GLY A 103 5.06 8.50 12.92
C GLY A 103 3.78 7.85 12.39
N LEU A 104 3.88 6.99 11.35
CA LEU A 104 2.79 6.13 10.89
C LEU A 104 2.61 4.94 11.83
N GLU A 105 1.90 5.15 12.93
CA GLU A 105 1.77 4.20 14.05
C GLU A 105 0.35 3.65 14.20
N ARG A 106 -0.64 4.24 13.50
CA ARG A 106 -2.03 3.79 13.63
C ARG A 106 -2.17 2.41 13.01
N ARG A 107 -3.04 1.58 13.60
CA ARG A 107 -3.27 0.21 13.15
C ARG A 107 -3.61 0.15 11.66
N GLU A 108 -4.43 1.08 11.20
CA GLU A 108 -4.85 1.22 9.81
C GLU A 108 -3.69 1.59 8.88
N GLU A 109 -2.83 2.51 9.30
CA GLU A 109 -1.62 2.93 8.55
C GLU A 109 -0.65 1.75 8.40
N LEU A 110 -0.38 1.03 9.49
CA LEU A 110 0.47 -0.15 9.50
C LEU A 110 -0.12 -1.29 8.66
N ALA A 111 -1.44 -1.50 8.71
CA ALA A 111 -2.12 -2.49 7.89
C ALA A 111 -2.01 -2.16 6.39
N LEU A 112 -2.16 -0.88 6.01
CA LEU A 112 -1.96 -0.44 4.63
C LEU A 112 -0.50 -0.64 4.19
N LEU A 113 0.48 -0.27 5.02
CA LEU A 113 1.91 -0.50 4.72
C LEU A 113 2.21 -1.99 4.47
N ALA A 114 1.66 -2.88 5.31
CA ALA A 114 1.80 -4.32 5.10
C ALA A 114 1.20 -4.75 3.75
N LEU A 115 -0.03 -4.31 3.43
CA LEU A 115 -0.66 -4.62 2.14
C LEU A 115 0.16 -4.08 0.97
N LEU A 116 0.69 -2.87 1.06
CA LEU A 116 1.54 -2.28 0.03
C LEU A 116 2.78 -3.14 -0.22
N GLY A 117 3.45 -3.60 0.84
CA GLY A 117 4.64 -4.46 0.75
C GLY A 117 4.38 -5.84 0.14
N GLU A 118 3.12 -6.31 0.14
CA GLU A 118 2.76 -7.58 -0.50
C GLU A 118 2.73 -7.51 -2.04
N LEU A 119 2.54 -6.33 -2.64
CA LEU A 119 2.27 -6.20 -4.09
C LEU A 119 3.30 -6.96 -4.96
N PRO A 120 4.62 -6.82 -4.77
CA PRO A 120 5.60 -7.53 -5.61
C PRO A 120 5.48 -9.05 -5.51
N GLY A 121 5.12 -9.59 -4.35
CA GLY A 121 4.88 -11.02 -4.17
C GLY A 121 3.61 -11.48 -4.87
N ARG A 122 2.52 -10.68 -4.75
CA ARG A 122 1.21 -10.98 -5.35
C ARG A 122 1.24 -10.91 -6.87
N ALA A 123 1.99 -9.97 -7.44
CA ALA A 123 2.22 -9.85 -8.87
C ALA A 123 2.89 -11.11 -9.44
N ARG A 124 3.98 -11.58 -8.81
CA ARG A 124 4.68 -12.82 -9.22
C ARG A 124 3.81 -14.07 -9.13
N GLN A 125 2.83 -14.10 -8.23
CA GLN A 125 1.88 -15.21 -8.06
C GLN A 125 0.69 -15.16 -9.03
N GLY A 126 0.49 -14.06 -9.77
CA GLY A 126 -0.69 -13.85 -10.61
C GLY A 126 -2.00 -13.67 -9.82
N ALA A 127 -1.93 -13.42 -8.52
CA ALA A 127 -3.09 -13.39 -7.62
C ALA A 127 -3.55 -11.95 -7.29
N LEU A 128 -3.77 -11.13 -8.32
CA LEU A 128 -4.00 -9.69 -8.15
C LEU A 128 -5.46 -9.27 -7.85
N PRO A 129 -6.52 -9.73 -8.53
CA PRO A 129 -7.83 -9.09 -8.42
C PRO A 129 -8.35 -9.02 -6.97
N ARG A 130 -8.35 -10.15 -6.25
CA ARG A 130 -8.75 -10.18 -4.84
C ARG A 130 -7.81 -9.37 -3.94
N TYR A 131 -6.52 -9.36 -4.25
CA TYR A 131 -5.54 -8.58 -3.50
C TYR A 131 -5.78 -7.07 -3.65
N LEU A 132 -6.05 -6.60 -4.88
CA LEU A 132 -6.32 -5.19 -5.15
C LEU A 132 -7.55 -4.67 -4.42
N VAL A 133 -8.59 -5.51 -4.28
CA VAL A 133 -9.75 -5.18 -3.45
C VAL A 133 -9.35 -4.96 -1.99
N ARG A 134 -8.54 -5.86 -1.41
CA ARG A 134 -8.05 -5.69 -0.03
C ARG A 134 -7.16 -4.45 0.13
N LEU A 135 -6.31 -4.16 -0.85
CA LEU A 135 -5.47 -2.97 -0.86
C LEU A 135 -6.34 -1.69 -0.90
N ALA A 136 -7.39 -1.71 -1.73
CA ALA A 136 -8.35 -0.60 -1.82
C ALA A 136 -9.11 -0.39 -0.52
N ASP A 137 -9.61 -1.47 0.11
CA ASP A 137 -10.30 -1.41 1.40
C ASP A 137 -9.37 -0.85 2.49
N GLY A 138 -8.12 -1.34 2.57
CA GLY A 138 -7.13 -0.80 3.50
C GLY A 138 -6.81 0.68 3.28
N PHE A 139 -6.81 1.14 2.02
CA PHE A 139 -6.66 2.57 1.74
C PHE A 139 -7.90 3.38 2.14
N HIS A 140 -9.11 2.86 1.92
CA HIS A 140 -10.34 3.53 2.35
C HIS A 140 -10.38 3.68 3.89
N ASP A 141 -9.97 2.65 4.63
CA ASP A 141 -9.84 2.72 6.09
C ASP A 141 -8.88 3.83 6.54
N VAL A 142 -7.70 3.93 5.92
CA VAL A 142 -6.74 5.01 6.21
C VAL A 142 -7.33 6.37 5.85
N TYR A 143 -7.98 6.50 4.70
CA TYR A 143 -8.56 7.77 4.27
C TYR A 143 -9.62 8.29 5.26
N GLU A 144 -10.42 7.40 5.83
CA GLU A 144 -11.49 7.76 6.76
C GLU A 144 -10.99 7.97 8.20
N ARG A 145 -10.05 7.13 8.67
CA ARG A 145 -9.63 7.10 10.08
C ARG A 145 -8.33 7.85 10.35
N CYS A 146 -7.54 8.11 9.32
CA CYS A 146 -6.22 8.74 9.39
C CYS A 146 -6.09 9.78 8.26
N PRO A 147 -6.91 10.86 8.28
CA PRO A 147 -6.95 11.81 7.18
C PRO A 147 -5.58 12.45 6.95
N ALA A 148 -5.18 12.49 5.68
CA ALA A 148 -3.93 13.09 5.24
C ALA A 148 -4.01 14.62 5.12
N LEU A 149 -5.23 15.15 4.97
CA LEU A 149 -5.49 16.58 4.87
C LEU A 149 -5.95 17.10 6.23
N PRO A 150 -5.48 18.29 6.67
CA PRO A 150 -5.97 18.94 7.87
C PRO A 150 -7.49 19.15 7.79
N GLN A 151 -8.19 18.94 8.92
CA GLN A 151 -9.64 19.11 8.98
C GLN A 151 -10.03 20.30 9.86
N GLY A 152 -11.00 21.09 9.42
CA GLY A 152 -11.47 22.27 10.17
C GLY A 152 -10.34 23.29 10.38
N GLY A 153 -10.11 23.68 11.64
CA GLY A 153 -9.08 24.65 12.03
C GLY A 153 -7.69 24.05 12.28
N GLU A 154 -7.48 22.77 11.99
CA GLU A 154 -6.18 22.11 12.17
C GLU A 154 -5.11 22.73 11.26
N LYS A 155 -3.90 22.90 11.81
CA LYS A 155 -2.75 23.38 11.04
C LYS A 155 -2.06 22.21 10.31
N PRO A 156 -1.61 22.40 9.07
CA PRO A 156 -0.68 21.49 8.40
C PRO A 156 0.52 21.13 9.29
N GLY A 157 0.96 19.87 9.24
CA GLY A 157 2.05 19.37 10.09
C GLY A 157 2.67 18.08 9.56
N ALA A 158 3.69 17.56 10.27
CA ALA A 158 4.48 16.41 9.84
C ALA A 158 3.63 15.14 9.62
N VAL A 159 2.63 14.89 10.47
CA VAL A 159 1.71 13.75 10.30
C VAL A 159 0.91 13.82 8.99
N HIS A 160 0.49 15.02 8.57
CA HIS A 160 -0.18 15.24 7.29
C HIS A 160 0.77 14.95 6.13
N ALA A 161 2.02 15.44 6.22
CA ALA A 161 3.03 15.18 5.22
C ALA A 161 3.36 13.67 5.07
N ALA A 162 3.48 12.95 6.19
CA ALA A 162 3.70 11.50 6.23
C ALA A 162 2.53 10.73 5.58
N ARG A 163 1.29 11.09 5.93
CA ARG A 163 0.08 10.47 5.37
C ARG A 163 -0.15 10.80 3.90
N VAL A 164 0.28 11.97 3.44
CA VAL A 164 0.29 12.29 2.01
C VAL A 164 1.26 11.37 1.27
N THR A 165 2.46 11.12 1.82
CA THR A 165 3.40 10.13 1.27
C THR A 165 2.79 8.71 1.23
N LEU A 166 2.11 8.30 2.31
CA LEU A 166 1.39 7.02 2.34
C LEU A 166 0.29 6.92 1.27
N ALA A 167 -0.49 7.99 1.08
CA ALA A 167 -1.51 8.06 0.04
C ALA A 167 -0.89 8.02 -1.38
N GLU A 168 0.28 8.63 -1.56
CA GLU A 168 1.00 8.57 -2.84
C GLU A 168 1.54 7.17 -3.13
N ALA A 169 2.06 6.47 -2.12
CA ALA A 169 2.45 5.07 -2.23
C ALA A 169 1.26 4.17 -2.63
N ALA A 170 0.09 4.38 -2.01
CA ALA A 170 -1.13 3.67 -2.38
C ALA A 170 -1.57 3.97 -3.82
N ARG A 171 -1.45 5.24 -4.26
CA ARG A 171 -1.72 5.62 -5.66
C ARG A 171 -0.82 4.86 -6.63
N VAL A 172 0.49 4.79 -6.35
CA VAL A 172 1.47 4.06 -7.17
C VAL A 172 1.12 2.57 -7.23
N ALA A 173 0.93 1.94 -6.07
CA ALA A 173 0.62 0.50 -5.99
C ALA A 173 -0.69 0.13 -6.70
N LEU A 174 -1.76 0.91 -6.51
CA LEU A 174 -3.05 0.69 -7.19
C LEU A 174 -2.94 0.93 -8.69
N SER A 175 -2.21 1.97 -9.12
CA SER A 175 -1.95 2.25 -10.54
C SER A 175 -1.26 1.07 -11.21
N ASN A 176 -0.16 0.59 -10.62
CA ASN A 176 0.63 -0.51 -11.17
C ASN A 176 -0.19 -1.81 -11.15
N GLY A 177 -0.91 -2.10 -10.06
CA GLY A 177 -1.80 -3.24 -9.95
C GLY A 177 -2.91 -3.28 -11.02
N LEU A 178 -3.57 -2.15 -11.27
CA LEU A 178 -4.57 -2.01 -12.33
C LEU A 178 -3.95 -2.21 -13.72
N LYS A 179 -2.77 -1.64 -13.98
CA LYS A 179 -2.04 -1.85 -15.25
C LYS A 179 -1.69 -3.32 -15.47
N LEU A 180 -1.27 -4.04 -14.42
CA LEU A 180 -0.89 -5.45 -14.50
C LEU A 180 -2.05 -6.38 -14.88
N ILE A 181 -3.28 -6.06 -14.47
CA ILE A 181 -4.47 -6.82 -14.89
C ILE A 181 -5.01 -6.37 -16.26
N GLY A 182 -4.39 -5.36 -16.89
CA GLY A 182 -4.80 -4.84 -18.20
C GLY A 182 -5.83 -3.70 -18.13
N GLU A 183 -6.07 -3.11 -16.96
CA GLU A 183 -6.89 -1.90 -16.84
C GLU A 183 -6.05 -0.63 -16.96
N THR A 184 -6.66 0.45 -17.47
CA THR A 184 -6.04 1.78 -17.47
C THR A 184 -6.55 2.59 -16.27
N PRO A 185 -5.70 2.94 -15.30
CA PRO A 185 -6.12 3.75 -14.15
C PRO A 185 -6.65 5.12 -14.59
N ARG A 186 -7.74 5.57 -13.96
CA ARG A 186 -8.34 6.90 -14.20
C ARG A 186 -8.43 7.68 -12.91
N GLU A 187 -7.87 8.88 -12.90
CA GLU A 187 -7.86 9.72 -11.69
C GLU A 187 -9.22 10.37 -11.38
N ARG A 188 -10.22 10.17 -12.26
CA ARG A 188 -11.60 10.64 -12.17
C ARG A 188 -12.53 9.56 -12.72
N LEU A 189 -13.63 9.28 -12.02
CA LEU A 189 -14.62 8.23 -12.32
C LEU A 189 -16.03 8.79 -12.34
#